data_AF-A0A7V3NAJ0-F1
#
_entry.id   AF-A0A7V3NAJ0-F1
#
_cell.length_a   1.000
_cell.length_b   1.000
_cell.length_c   1.000
_cell.angle_alpha   90.00
_cell.angle_beta   90.00
_cell.angle_gamma   90.00
#
_symmetry.space_group_name_H-M   'P 1'
#
loop_
_entity.id
_entity.type
_entity.pdbx_description
1 polymer ?
#
loop_
_entity_poly.entity_id
_entity_poly.type
_entity_poly.pdbx_seq_one_letter_code
_entity_poly.pdbx_strand_id
1 'polypeptide(L)'
;MRYLMRVLGAATLVGIALLSPVRGETVHLNAAQIKAGLRTATPEENGFVERVVGLAQAGTLPPQLVESTYQWARKKPNFRFQYFKRGMIIRAARLGISL
;
A
#
# COMPACT_ATOMS: atom_id res chain seq x y z
N MET A 1 65.74 -3.15 0.08
CA MET A 1 64.29 -3.40 0.18
C MET A 1 63.61 -2.45 -0.82
N ARG A 2 63.47 -2.74 -2.12
CA ARG A 2 62.55 -3.67 -2.82
C ARG A 2 61.08 -3.54 -2.37
N TYR A 3 60.30 -2.77 -3.15
CA TYR A 3 58.89 -2.90 -3.61
C TYR A 3 58.57 -1.53 -4.23
N LEU A 4 58.55 -1.24 -5.54
CA LEU A 4 58.12 -1.92 -6.78
C LEU A 4 56.63 -2.27 -6.84
N MET A 5 55.96 -1.67 -7.84
CA MET A 5 54.63 -1.90 -8.45
C MET A 5 53.59 -0.80 -8.14
N ARG A 6 53.29 0.12 -9.07
CA ARG A 6 52.48 -0.03 -10.32
C ARG A 6 51.00 -0.31 -9.98
N VAL A 7 49.95 0.21 -10.60
CA VAL A 7 49.64 1.13 -11.72
C VAL A 7 48.09 1.26 -11.70
N LEU A 8 47.56 2.36 -12.23
CA LEU A 8 46.21 2.61 -12.80
C LEU A 8 45.02 1.67 -12.46
N GLY A 9 43.94 2.30 -11.99
CA GLY A 9 42.70 2.48 -12.77
C GLY A 9 41.88 1.28 -13.22
N ALA A 10 40.65 1.16 -12.69
CA ALA A 10 39.47 0.74 -13.46
C ALA A 10 38.19 1.19 -12.75
N ALA A 11 37.43 2.07 -13.41
CA ALA A 11 36.04 2.38 -13.10
C ALA A 11 35.12 1.38 -13.82
N THR A 12 34.05 0.93 -13.14
CA THR A 12 32.72 0.52 -13.68
C THR A 12 31.88 -0.01 -12.49
N LEU A 13 30.80 0.66 -12.06
CA LEU A 13 29.39 0.41 -12.45
C LEU A 13 29.05 -1.09 -12.32
N VAL A 14 28.08 -1.54 -11.53
CA VAL A 14 26.64 -1.28 -11.67
C VAL A 14 25.95 -1.69 -10.36
N GLY A 15 25.18 -0.77 -9.77
CA GLY A 15 24.20 -1.11 -8.76
C GLY A 15 23.06 -1.91 -9.39
N ILE A 16 22.99 -3.21 -9.10
CA ILE A 16 21.80 -4.00 -9.40
C ILE A 16 20.83 -3.74 -8.24
N ALA A 17 20.00 -2.71 -8.42
CA ALA A 17 18.75 -2.63 -7.71
C ALA A 17 17.99 -3.93 -8.02
N LEU A 18 17.79 -4.76 -7.00
CA LEU A 18 16.84 -5.86 -7.04
C LEU A 18 15.45 -5.25 -7.24
N LEU A 19 15.11 -4.96 -8.49
CA LEU A 19 13.74 -4.79 -8.96
C LEU A 19 13.08 -6.14 -8.77
N SER A 20 12.70 -6.44 -7.52
CA SER A 20 11.72 -7.48 -7.26
C SER A 20 10.49 -7.06 -8.05
N PRO A 21 10.02 -7.87 -9.02
CA PRO A 21 8.68 -7.65 -9.52
C PRO A 21 7.78 -7.80 -8.31
N VAL A 22 7.17 -6.70 -7.85
CA VAL A 22 5.99 -6.79 -7.00
C VAL A 22 5.06 -7.68 -7.79
N ARG A 23 4.92 -8.95 -7.38
CA ARG A 23 3.97 -9.88 -7.97
C ARG A 23 2.64 -9.15 -7.90
N GLY A 24 2.15 -8.73 -9.06
CA GLY A 24 0.81 -8.23 -9.25
C GLY A 24 -0.15 -9.40 -9.10
N GLU A 25 -0.22 -9.97 -7.90
CA GLU A 25 -1.39 -10.72 -7.51
C GLU A 25 -2.53 -9.71 -7.60
N THR A 26 -3.49 -9.98 -8.48
CA THR A 26 -4.62 -9.10 -8.73
C THR A 26 -5.45 -9.07 -7.46
N VAL A 27 -5.15 -8.12 -6.58
CA VAL A 27 -5.90 -7.89 -5.35
C VAL A 27 -7.30 -7.47 -5.76
N HIS A 28 -8.21 -8.45 -5.77
CA HIS A 28 -9.62 -8.23 -6.05
C HIS A 28 -10.27 -7.57 -4.84
N LEU A 29 -10.28 -6.24 -4.84
CA LEU A 29 -10.98 -5.44 -3.83
C LEU A 29 -12.48 -5.45 -4.11
N ASN A 30 -13.24 -6.10 -3.23
CA ASN A 30 -14.69 -6.13 -3.27
C ASN A 30 -15.28 -5.27 -2.13
N ALA A 31 -15.98 -4.18 -2.49
CA ALA A 31 -16.55 -3.26 -1.52
C ALA A 31 -17.54 -3.93 -0.56
N ALA A 32 -18.34 -4.90 -1.01
CA ALA A 32 -19.30 -5.61 -0.16
C ALA A 32 -18.58 -6.44 0.92
N GLN A 33 -17.49 -7.12 0.55
CA GLN A 33 -16.67 -7.88 1.50
C GLN A 33 -16.01 -6.97 2.54
N ILE A 34 -15.50 -5.81 2.10
CA ILE A 34 -14.86 -4.84 3.00
C ILE A 34 -15.89 -4.23 3.96
N LYS A 35 -17.05 -3.81 3.47
CA LYS A 35 -18.17 -3.29 4.30
C LYS A 35 -18.56 -4.29 5.39
N ALA A 36 -18.78 -5.55 5.00
CA ALA A 36 -19.12 -6.63 5.92
C ALA A 36 -18.01 -6.87 6.97
N GLY A 37 -16.74 -6.92 6.54
CA GLY A 37 -15.61 -7.15 7.46
C GLY A 37 -15.38 -6.01 8.44
N LEU A 38 -15.65 -4.77 8.02
CA LEU A 38 -15.54 -3.56 8.84
C LEU A 38 -16.78 -3.26 9.68
N ARG A 39 -17.90 -3.95 9.45
CA ARG A 39 -19.18 -3.70 10.11
C ARG A 39 -19.66 -2.26 9.92
N THR A 40 -19.65 -1.78 8.69
CA THR A 40 -20.19 -0.44 8.37
C THR A 40 -21.68 -0.38 8.68
N ALA A 41 -22.12 0.75 9.25
CA ALA A 41 -23.48 0.93 9.75
C ALA A 41 -24.24 2.05 9.05
N THR A 42 -23.55 3.07 8.52
CA THR A 42 -24.18 4.25 7.91
C THR A 42 -23.93 4.35 6.40
N PRO A 43 -24.79 5.07 5.66
CA PRO A 43 -24.56 5.36 4.24
C PRO A 43 -23.22 6.05 3.98
N GLU A 44 -22.79 6.94 4.88
CA GLU A 44 -21.52 7.66 4.77
C GLU A 44 -20.32 6.71 4.92
N GLU A 45 -20.40 5.74 5.84
CA GLU A 45 -19.36 4.72 6.00
C GLU A 45 -19.27 3.81 4.76
N ASN A 46 -20.43 3.41 4.22
CA ASN A 46 -20.51 2.65 2.98
C ASN A 46 -19.92 3.41 1.79
N GLY A 47 -20.26 4.70 1.65
CA GLY A 47 -19.75 5.57 0.59
C GLY A 47 -18.25 5.81 0.68
N PHE A 48 -17.68 5.86 1.90
CA PHE A 48 -16.23 5.93 2.07
C PHE A 48 -15.54 4.66 1.55
N VAL A 49 -16.07 3.48 1.86
CA VAL A 49 -15.51 2.20 1.36
C VAL A 49 -15.60 2.13 -0.17
N GLU A 50 -16.74 2.50 -0.75
CA GLU A 50 -16.93 2.53 -2.20
C GLU A 50 -15.93 3.47 -2.89
N ARG A 51 -15.76 4.68 -2.36
CA ARG A 51 -14.78 5.65 -2.88
C ARG A 51 -13.38 5.08 -2.87
N VAL A 52 -12.94 4.50 -1.75
CA VAL A 52 -11.59 3.93 -1.62
C VAL A 52 -11.37 2.77 -2.59
N VAL A 53 -12.35 1.87 -2.73
CA VAL A 53 -12.27 0.75 -3.67
C VAL A 53 -12.26 1.25 -5.11
N GLY A 54 -13.10 2.23 -5.46
CA GLY A 54 -13.12 2.84 -6.79
C GLY A 54 -11.79 3.51 -7.14
N LEU A 55 -11.19 4.25 -6.21
CA LEU A 55 -9.85 4.85 -6.40
C LEU A 55 -8.76 3.79 -6.57
N ALA A 56 -8.88 2.64 -5.91
CA ALA A 56 -7.94 1.55 -6.08
C ALA A 56 -8.10 0.82 -7.42
N GLN A 57 -9.35 0.62 -7.86
CA GLN A 57 -9.65 0.05 -9.18
C GLN A 57 -9.22 0.98 -10.33
N ALA A 58 -9.32 2.30 -10.13
CA ALA A 58 -8.81 3.31 -11.05
C ALA A 58 -7.27 3.45 -11.04
N GLY A 59 -6.57 2.72 -10.16
CA GLY A 59 -5.11 2.79 -10.03
C GLY A 59 -4.58 4.04 -9.32
N THR A 60 -5.45 4.91 -8.80
CA THR A 60 -5.05 6.08 -8.01
C THR A 60 -4.52 5.68 -6.64
N LEU A 61 -5.16 4.70 -5.99
CA LEU A 61 -4.67 4.10 -4.75
C LEU A 61 -4.04 2.73 -5.03
N PRO A 62 -2.88 2.40 -4.42
CA PRO A 62 -2.34 1.04 -4.53
C PRO A 62 -3.32 0.03 -3.91
N PRO A 63 -3.78 -1.00 -4.63
CA PRO A 63 -4.73 -1.98 -4.09
C PRO A 63 -4.22 -2.70 -2.84
N GLN A 64 -2.92 -2.96 -2.78
CA GLN A 64 -2.24 -3.57 -1.62
C GLN A 64 -2.31 -2.65 -0.38
N LEU A 65 -2.37 -1.33 -0.56
CA LEU A 65 -2.53 -0.39 0.54
C LEU A 65 -3.90 -0.54 1.20
N VAL A 66 -4.94 -0.62 0.38
CA VAL A 66 -6.32 -0.81 0.84
C VAL A 66 -6.44 -2.15 1.54
N GLU A 67 -5.96 -3.22 0.91
CA GLU A 67 -6.04 -4.58 1.46
C GLU A 67 -5.29 -4.71 2.78
N SER A 68 -4.04 -4.26 2.85
CA SER A 68 -3.27 -4.31 4.10
C SER A 68 -3.91 -3.47 5.22
N THR A 69 -4.52 -2.33 4.90
CA THR A 69 -5.24 -1.51 5.89
C THR A 69 -6.52 -2.21 6.36
N TYR A 70 -7.27 -2.79 5.43
CA TYR A 70 -8.46 -3.58 5.72
C TYR A 70 -8.15 -4.76 6.64
N GLN A 71 -7.11 -5.55 6.30
CA GLN A 71 -6.68 -6.70 7.09
C GLN A 71 -6.26 -6.32 8.52
N TRP A 72 -5.62 -5.17 8.69
CA TRP A 72 -5.30 -4.65 10.02
C TRP A 72 -6.55 -4.17 10.79
N ALA A 73 -7.45 -3.45 10.11
CA ALA A 73 -8.63 -2.87 10.72
C ALA A 73 -9.68 -3.93 11.13
N ARG A 74 -9.88 -4.99 10.32
CA ARG A 74 -10.84 -6.07 10.64
C ARG A 74 -10.48 -6.86 11.90
N LYS A 75 -9.20 -6.84 12.30
CA LYS A 75 -8.71 -7.49 13.52
C LYS A 75 -9.00 -6.67 14.79
N LYS A 76 -9.49 -5.42 14.66
CA LYS A 76 -9.84 -4.60 15.81
C LYS A 76 -11.13 -5.09 16.48
N PRO A 77 -11.20 -5.07 17.82
CA PRO A 77 -12.38 -5.57 18.55
C PRO A 77 -13.62 -4.71 18.25
N ASN A 78 -13.47 -3.38 18.31
CA ASN A 78 -14.51 -2.39 18.07
C ASN A 78 -14.05 -1.32 17.07
N PHE A 79 -15.01 -0.56 16.53
CA PHE A 79 -14.76 0.59 15.65
C PHE A 79 -13.87 0.29 14.43
N ARG A 80 -14.01 -0.91 13.85
CA ARG A 80 -13.16 -1.40 12.74
C ARG A 80 -13.15 -0.43 11.56
N PHE A 81 -14.32 0.07 11.15
CA PHE A 81 -14.41 1.09 10.11
C PHE A 81 -13.63 2.37 10.47
N GLN A 82 -13.73 2.87 11.70
CA GLN A 82 -13.04 4.10 12.11
C GLN A 82 -11.52 3.93 12.07
N TYR A 83 -11.00 2.77 12.50
CA TYR A 83 -9.59 2.41 12.32
C TYR A 83 -9.20 2.35 10.85
N PHE A 84 -10.01 1.72 10.01
CA PHE A 84 -9.78 1.65 8.57
C PHE A 84 -9.71 3.05 7.95
N LYS A 85 -10.72 3.89 8.19
CA LYS A 85 -10.78 5.27 7.69
C LYS A 85 -9.55 6.07 8.11
N ARG A 86 -9.19 6.03 9.40
CA ARG A 86 -8.02 6.76 9.91
C ARG A 86 -6.71 6.23 9.31
N GLY A 87 -6.57 4.91 9.21
CA GLY A 87 -5.42 4.26 8.58
C GLY A 87 -5.28 4.64 7.11
N MET A 88 -6.38 4.65 6.36
CA MET A 88 -6.39 5.06 4.95
C MET A 88 -6.00 6.52 4.80
N ILE A 89 -6.58 7.44 5.57
CA ILE A 89 -6.24 8.87 5.51
C ILE A 89 -4.74 9.09 5.76
N ILE A 90 -4.18 8.50 6.82
CA ILE A 90 -2.76 8.67 7.17
C ILE A 90 -1.85 8.07 6.10
N ARG A 91 -2.17 6.86 5.62
CA ARG A 91 -1.32 6.15 4.67
C ARG A 91 -1.41 6.73 3.26
N ALA A 92 -2.58 7.19 2.83
CA ALA A 92 -2.78 7.87 1.56
C ALA A 92 -2.08 9.24 1.55
N ALA A 93 -2.15 9.99 2.66
CA ALA A 93 -1.46 11.27 2.77
C ALA A 93 0.07 11.15 2.59
N ARG A 94 0.67 10.04 3.03
CA ARG A 94 2.10 9.74 2.79
C ARG A 94 2.44 9.52 1.32
N LEU A 95 1.44 9.19 0.51
CA LEU A 95 1.55 9.05 -0.95
C LEU A 95 1.13 10.32 -1.69
N GLY A 96 0.80 11.41 -0.98
CA GLY A 96 0.30 12.64 -1.57
C GLY A 96 -1.16 12.59 -2.02
N ILE A 97 -1.93 11.60 -1.56
CA ILE A 97 -3.34 11.38 -1.94
C ILE A 97 -4.25 11.80 -0.77
N SER A 98 -5.25 12.63 -1.04
CA SER A 98 -6.27 13.04 -0.07
C SER A 98 -7.57 12.25 -0.25
N LEU A 99 -8.20 11.83 0.85
CA LEU A 99 -9.39 10.95 0.88
C LEU A 99 -10.56 11.56 1.64
#